data_AF-A0A6L5XZ45-F1
#
_entry.id   AF-A0A6L5XZ45-F1
#
_cell.length_a   1.000
_cell.length_b   1.000
_cell.length_c   1.000
_cell.angle_alpha   90.00
_cell.angle_beta   90.00
_cell.angle_gamma   90.00
#
_symmetry.space_group_name_H-M   'P 1'
#
loop_
_entity.id
_entity.type
_entity.pdbx_description
1 polymer ?
#
loop_
_entity_poly.entity_id
_entity_poly.type
_entity_poly.pdbx_seq_one_letter_code
_entity_poly.pdbx_strand_id
1 'polypeptide(L)'
;MRPIDLSTLEYIKVPLDHLPFKKSTDETLCEIQDKIKELAEKKIFNLTGLSNTEIKYQYGAANFDKLATYDQNFTLLSRNLFKWGSYLYENGDFSEAQTVLEYAVSCKADISGIYTTLSSIYQKQGNYSKINELKEQAATLNTLMKDSILKSLNQF
;
A
#
# COMPACT_ATOMS: atom_id res chain seq x y z
N MET A 1 -29.43 -6.29 9.42
CA MET A 1 -28.92 -6.36 8.03
C MET A 1 -28.41 -7.77 7.77
N ARG A 2 -28.72 -8.38 6.62
CA ARG A 2 -28.15 -9.68 6.27
C ARG A 2 -26.67 -9.51 5.88
N PRO A 3 -25.78 -10.46 6.24
CA PRO A 3 -24.40 -10.41 5.76
C PRO A 3 -24.38 -10.47 4.24
N ILE A 4 -23.56 -9.62 3.62
CA ILE A 4 -23.31 -9.73 2.18
C ILE A 4 -22.38 -10.93 1.93
N ASP A 5 -22.46 -11.49 0.74
CA ASP A 5 -21.51 -12.50 0.30
C ASP A 5 -20.13 -11.84 0.08
N LEU A 6 -19.13 -12.26 0.86
CA LEU A 6 -17.78 -11.71 0.77
C LEU A 6 -17.09 -12.10 -0.54
N SER A 7 -17.55 -13.14 -1.24
CA SER A 7 -16.94 -13.59 -2.50
C SER A 7 -17.01 -12.55 -3.62
N THR A 8 -17.93 -11.58 -3.52
CA THR A 8 -18.14 -10.51 -4.49
C THR A 8 -17.23 -9.30 -4.29
N LEU A 9 -16.44 -9.27 -3.19
CA LEU A 9 -15.53 -8.17 -2.91
C LEU A 9 -14.32 -8.18 -3.85
N GLU A 10 -13.93 -6.99 -4.31
CA GLU A 10 -12.68 -6.80 -5.05
C GLU A 10 -11.50 -6.78 -4.08
N TYR A 11 -10.93 -7.95 -3.85
CA TYR A 11 -9.73 -8.10 -3.02
C TYR A 11 -8.48 -7.57 -3.73
N ILE A 12 -7.58 -6.97 -2.96
CA ILE A 12 -6.25 -6.60 -3.45
C ILE A 12 -5.49 -7.88 -3.80
N LYS A 13 -5.00 -7.96 -5.04
CA LYS A 13 -4.17 -9.07 -5.55
C LYS A 13 -2.75 -8.57 -5.75
N VAL A 14 -1.79 -9.20 -5.08
CA VAL A 14 -0.37 -8.86 -5.22
C VAL A 14 0.16 -9.39 -6.56
N PRO A 15 0.63 -8.51 -7.47
CA PRO A 15 1.09 -8.93 -8.79
C PRO A 15 2.54 -9.41 -8.70
N LEU A 16 2.73 -10.67 -8.30
CA LEU A 16 4.05 -11.26 -8.08
C LEU A 16 4.97 -11.16 -9.31
N ASP A 17 4.41 -11.22 -10.51
CA ASP A 17 5.19 -11.12 -11.77
C ASP A 17 5.62 -9.69 -12.13
N HIS A 18 5.02 -8.67 -11.51
CA HIS A 18 5.31 -7.26 -11.81
C HIS A 18 6.21 -6.61 -10.75
N LEU A 19 6.23 -7.15 -9.53
CA LEU A 19 7.09 -6.66 -8.46
C LEU A 19 8.52 -7.19 -8.64
N PRO A 20 9.54 -6.41 -8.25
CA PRO A 20 10.95 -6.70 -8.56
C PRO A 20 11.55 -7.76 -7.62
N PHE A 21 10.90 -8.92 -7.52
CA PHE A 21 11.42 -10.06 -6.78
C PHE A 21 12.71 -10.55 -7.41
N LYS A 22 13.74 -10.76 -6.58
CA LYS A 22 15.05 -11.22 -7.02
C LYS A 22 15.67 -12.13 -5.98
N LYS A 23 16.37 -13.18 -6.42
CA LYS A 23 17.21 -13.97 -5.52
C LYS A 23 18.29 -13.05 -4.95
N SER A 24 18.51 -13.15 -3.64
CA SER A 24 19.50 -12.34 -2.92
C SER A 24 20.14 -13.20 -1.83
N THR A 25 21.36 -12.82 -1.43
CA THR A 25 21.99 -13.32 -0.20
C THR A 25 21.83 -12.35 0.97
N ASP A 26 21.27 -11.16 0.70
CA ASP A 26 20.91 -10.20 1.76
C ASP A 26 19.66 -10.71 2.50
N GLU A 27 19.86 -11.11 3.75
CA GLU A 27 18.82 -11.63 4.64
C GLU A 27 17.65 -10.64 4.81
N THR A 28 17.93 -9.34 4.87
CA THR A 28 16.90 -8.30 5.02
C THR A 28 16.00 -8.25 3.80
N LEU A 29 16.58 -8.27 2.60
CA LEU A 29 15.80 -8.26 1.36
C LEU A 29 14.98 -9.55 1.21
N CYS A 30 15.57 -10.71 1.50
CA CYS A 30 14.87 -11.99 1.47
C CYS A 30 13.67 -11.99 2.42
N GLU A 31 13.85 -11.58 3.66
CA GLU A 31 12.76 -11.50 4.63
C GLU A 31 11.62 -10.58 4.18
N ILE A 32 11.94 -9.43 3.59
CA ILE A 32 10.94 -8.49 3.08
C ILE A 32 10.15 -9.14 1.94
N GLN A 33 10.83 -9.74 0.98
CA GLN A 33 10.20 -10.38 -0.17
C GLN A 33 9.33 -11.57 0.24
N ASP A 34 9.80 -12.39 1.18
CA ASP A 34 9.05 -13.56 1.63
C ASP A 34 7.78 -13.16 2.39
N LYS A 35 7.82 -12.09 3.20
CA LYS A 35 6.62 -11.51 3.83
C LYS A 35 5.60 -11.04 2.79
N ILE A 36 6.04 -10.44 1.67
CA ILE A 36 5.12 -10.03 0.60
C ILE A 36 4.51 -11.26 -0.10
N LYS A 37 5.29 -12.32 -0.36
CA LYS A 37 4.78 -13.55 -0.97
C LYS A 37 3.75 -14.24 -0.06
N GLU A 38 4.04 -14.35 1.23
CA GLU A 38 3.08 -14.89 2.21
C GLU A 38 1.77 -14.09 2.27
N LEU A 39 1.85 -12.77 2.13
CA LEU A 39 0.66 -11.91 2.07
C LEU A 39 -0.10 -12.07 0.76
N ALA A 40 0.58 -12.35 -0.36
CA ALA A 40 -0.05 -12.58 -1.67
C ALA A 40 -1.01 -13.79 -1.68
N GLU A 41 -0.80 -14.75 -0.78
CA GLU A 41 -1.66 -15.92 -0.60
C GLU A 41 -2.90 -15.64 0.27
N LYS A 42 -2.98 -14.46 0.91
CA LYS A 42 -4.04 -14.09 1.84
C LYS A 42 -5.08 -13.19 1.18
N LYS A 43 -6.27 -13.15 1.79
CA LYS A 43 -7.29 -12.15 1.45
C LYS A 43 -6.92 -10.81 2.05
N ILE A 44 -6.87 -9.79 1.20
CA ILE A 44 -6.48 -8.43 1.55
C ILE A 44 -7.61 -7.49 1.14
N PHE A 45 -8.07 -6.67 2.08
CA PHE A 45 -9.14 -5.71 1.83
C PHE A 45 -8.88 -4.46 2.66
N ASN A 46 -8.80 -3.30 2.01
CA ASN A 46 -8.53 -2.03 2.67
C ASN A 46 -9.83 -1.46 3.24
N LEU A 47 -9.93 -1.40 4.57
CA LEU A 47 -11.05 -0.79 5.30
C LEU A 47 -10.68 0.56 5.92
N THR A 48 -9.50 1.11 5.60
CA THR A 48 -9.03 2.37 6.16
C THR A 48 -10.09 3.47 6.01
N GLY A 49 -10.32 4.18 7.12
CA GLY A 49 -11.29 5.25 7.22
C GLY A 49 -12.75 4.82 7.40
N LEU A 50 -13.04 3.52 7.51
CA LEU A 50 -14.34 3.03 7.95
C LEU A 50 -14.32 2.71 9.45
N SER A 51 -15.33 3.18 10.17
CA SER A 51 -15.57 2.81 11.55
C SER A 51 -16.13 1.39 11.67
N ASN A 52 -15.99 0.78 12.85
CA ASN A 52 -16.60 -0.52 13.13
C ASN A 52 -18.12 -0.54 12.90
N THR A 53 -18.80 0.57 13.17
CA THR A 53 -20.24 0.71 12.94
C THR A 53 -20.55 0.70 11.44
N GLU A 54 -19.80 1.45 10.64
CA GLU A 54 -19.95 1.47 9.17
C GLU A 54 -19.64 0.11 8.56
N ILE A 55 -18.59 -0.58 9.02
CA ILE A 55 -18.24 -1.92 8.53
C ILE A 55 -19.38 -2.91 8.83
N LYS A 56 -19.89 -2.93 10.06
CA LYS A 56 -21.00 -3.83 10.45
C LYS A 56 -22.28 -3.50 9.72
N TYR A 57 -22.51 -2.22 9.41
CA TYR A 57 -23.65 -1.78 8.62
C TYR A 57 -23.51 -2.22 7.15
N GLN A 58 -22.40 -1.87 6.48
CA GLN A 58 -22.19 -2.14 5.06
C GLN A 58 -22.04 -3.63 4.76
N TYR A 59 -21.28 -4.37 5.58
CA TYR A 59 -20.88 -5.74 5.29
C TYR A 59 -21.59 -6.79 6.17
N GLY A 60 -22.34 -6.34 7.18
CA GLY A 60 -23.00 -7.19 8.16
C GLY A 60 -22.10 -7.59 9.33
N ALA A 61 -22.66 -7.57 10.54
CA ALA A 61 -21.90 -7.82 11.77
C ALA A 61 -21.24 -9.22 11.83
N ALA A 62 -21.84 -10.23 11.19
CA ALA A 62 -21.29 -11.59 11.13
C ALA A 62 -19.99 -11.70 10.30
N ASN A 63 -19.71 -10.74 9.43
CA ASN A 63 -18.50 -10.71 8.61
C ASN A 63 -17.35 -9.92 9.26
N PHE A 64 -17.60 -9.25 10.38
CA PHE A 64 -16.68 -8.27 10.96
C PHE A 64 -15.30 -8.86 11.28
N ASP A 65 -15.23 -10.00 11.96
CA ASP A 65 -13.94 -10.59 12.37
C ASP A 65 -13.08 -11.02 11.17
N LYS A 66 -13.72 -11.53 10.11
CA LYS A 66 -13.03 -11.87 8.85
C LYS A 66 -12.49 -10.62 8.15
N LEU A 67 -13.32 -9.59 8.06
CA LEU A 67 -12.95 -8.32 7.43
C LEU A 67 -11.83 -7.60 8.21
N ALA A 68 -11.87 -7.62 9.53
CA ALA A 68 -10.77 -7.13 10.37
C ALA A 68 -9.46 -7.88 10.10
N THR A 69 -9.52 -9.20 9.87
CA THR A 69 -8.34 -9.99 9.47
C THR A 69 -7.82 -9.57 8.09
N TYR A 70 -8.70 -9.31 7.13
CA TYR A 70 -8.32 -8.89 5.77
C TYR A 70 -7.71 -7.49 5.76
N ASP A 71 -8.19 -6.60 6.61
CA ASP A 71 -7.65 -5.25 6.80
C ASP A 71 -6.31 -5.27 7.56
N GLN A 72 -6.15 -6.18 8.53
CA GLN A 72 -4.85 -6.42 9.14
C GLN A 72 -3.82 -6.89 8.09
N ASN A 73 -4.21 -7.76 7.16
CA ASN A 73 -3.34 -8.14 6.05
C ASN A 73 -2.98 -6.95 5.15
N PHE A 74 -3.92 -6.02 4.91
CA PHE A 74 -3.66 -4.78 4.17
C PHE A 74 -2.66 -3.88 4.89
N THR A 75 -2.81 -3.72 6.21
CA THR A 75 -1.87 -2.97 7.05
C THR A 75 -0.47 -3.57 6.97
N LEU A 76 -0.35 -4.90 7.05
CA LEU A 76 0.93 -5.60 6.91
C LEU A 76 1.53 -5.46 5.51
N LEU A 77 0.70 -5.54 4.45
CA LEU A 77 1.14 -5.33 3.07
C LEU A 77 1.70 -3.93 2.89
N SER A 78 0.94 -2.90 3.26
CA SER A 78 1.36 -1.49 3.14
C SER A 78 2.69 -1.23 3.83
N ARG A 79 2.87 -1.76 5.04
CA ARG A 79 4.14 -1.63 5.79
C ARG A 79 5.31 -2.34 5.13
N ASN A 80 5.11 -3.55 4.61
CA ASN A 80 6.18 -4.29 3.96
C ASN A 80 6.53 -3.71 2.58
N LEU A 81 5.55 -3.17 1.84
CA LEU A 81 5.82 -2.45 0.59
C LEU A 81 6.61 -1.17 0.84
N PHE A 82 6.26 -0.41 1.89
CA PHE A 82 7.07 0.75 2.28
C PHE A 82 8.50 0.33 2.66
N LYS A 83 8.65 -0.69 3.52
CA LYS A 83 9.96 -1.21 3.92
C LYS A 83 10.79 -1.65 2.70
N TRP A 84 10.16 -2.32 1.74
CA TRP A 84 10.82 -2.78 0.52
C TRP A 84 11.25 -1.63 -0.37
N GLY A 85 10.36 -0.68 -0.64
CA GLY A 85 10.67 0.49 -1.46
C GLY A 85 11.76 1.36 -0.84
N SER A 86 11.72 1.58 0.48
CA SER A 86 12.79 2.29 1.21
C SER A 86 14.12 1.57 1.14
N TYR A 87 14.15 0.26 1.38
CA TYR A 87 15.37 -0.54 1.28
C TYR A 87 16.00 -0.44 -0.12
N LEU A 88 15.19 -0.57 -1.18
CA LEU A 88 15.68 -0.44 -2.56
C LEU A 88 16.21 0.97 -2.84
N TYR A 89 15.48 2.00 -2.40
CA TYR A 89 15.89 3.39 -2.56
C TYR A 89 17.23 3.68 -1.87
N GLU A 90 17.42 3.21 -0.64
CA GLU A 90 18.64 3.39 0.15
C GLU A 90 19.86 2.69 -0.49
N ASN A 91 19.63 1.58 -1.21
CA ASN A 91 20.67 0.87 -1.95
C ASN A 91 20.90 1.41 -3.38
N GLY A 92 20.17 2.45 -3.80
CA GLY A 92 20.30 3.06 -5.13
C GLY A 92 19.52 2.35 -6.24
N ASP A 93 18.74 1.32 -5.92
CA ASP A 93 17.85 0.58 -6.82
C ASP A 93 16.56 1.41 -7.10
N PHE A 94 16.71 2.61 -7.66
CA PHE A 94 15.61 3.59 -7.77
C PHE A 94 14.44 3.12 -8.65
N SER A 95 14.71 2.37 -9.72
CA SER A 95 13.65 1.90 -10.62
C SER A 95 12.79 0.85 -9.93
N GLU A 96 13.41 -0.09 -9.23
CA GLU A 96 12.71 -1.12 -8.47
C GLU A 96 11.96 -0.51 -7.28
N ALA A 97 12.59 0.45 -6.58
CA ALA A 97 11.94 1.20 -5.51
C ALA A 97 10.67 1.89 -6.00
N GLN A 98 10.75 2.55 -7.17
CA GLN A 98 9.60 3.18 -7.82
C GLN A 98 8.48 2.18 -8.06
N THR A 99 8.77 1.03 -8.70
CA THR A 99 7.76 -0.01 -8.99
C THR A 99 7.04 -0.49 -7.73
N VAL A 100 7.77 -0.73 -6.64
CA VAL A 100 7.18 -1.17 -5.37
C VAL A 100 6.30 -0.09 -4.75
N LEU A 101 6.76 1.16 -4.73
CA LEU A 101 6.05 2.27 -4.11
C LEU A 101 4.82 2.70 -4.93
N GLU A 102 4.91 2.69 -6.27
CA GLU A 102 3.76 2.90 -7.15
C GLU A 102 2.66 1.86 -6.90
N TYR A 103 3.03 0.59 -6.74
CA TYR A 103 2.07 -0.45 -6.37
C TYR A 103 1.44 -0.18 -5.00
N ALA A 104 2.21 0.26 -4.01
CA ALA A 104 1.68 0.62 -2.70
C ALA A 104 0.66 1.77 -2.77
N VAL A 105 0.93 2.80 -3.59
CA VAL A 105 -0.03 3.89 -3.85
C VAL A 105 -1.28 3.38 -4.56
N SER A 106 -1.15 2.47 -5.54
CA SER A 106 -2.30 1.87 -6.22
C SER A 106 -3.21 1.07 -5.27
N CYS A 107 -2.64 0.48 -4.21
CA CYS A 107 -3.38 -0.18 -3.14
C CYS A 107 -4.04 0.79 -2.15
N LYS A 108 -3.86 2.11 -2.34
CA LYS A 108 -4.29 3.17 -1.43
C LYS A 108 -3.63 3.08 -0.04
N ALA A 109 -2.36 2.66 0.01
CA ALA A 109 -1.57 2.75 1.23
C ALA A 109 -1.46 4.22 1.67
N ASP A 110 -1.54 4.46 2.98
CA ASP A 110 -1.60 5.79 3.59
C ASP A 110 -0.38 6.10 4.48
N ILE A 111 0.77 5.50 4.14
CA ILE A 111 2.05 5.76 4.81
C ILE A 111 2.74 6.94 4.11
N SER A 112 2.92 8.07 4.82
CA SER A 112 3.54 9.29 4.26
C SER A 112 4.91 9.03 3.61
N GLY A 113 5.72 8.14 4.21
CA GLY A 113 7.02 7.75 3.66
C GLY A 113 6.96 7.18 2.23
N ILE A 114 5.87 6.51 1.84
CA ILE A 114 5.69 6.00 0.48
C ILE A 114 5.68 7.18 -0.51
N TYR A 115 4.87 8.19 -0.21
CA TYR A 115 4.67 9.35 -1.06
C TYR A 115 5.91 10.23 -1.13
N THR A 116 6.62 10.42 -0.02
CA THR A 116 7.84 11.26 0.01
C THR A 116 9.01 10.56 -0.68
N THR A 117 9.22 9.26 -0.46
CA THR A 117 10.27 8.50 -1.16
C THR A 117 10.00 8.46 -2.66
N LEU A 118 8.76 8.18 -3.07
CA LEU A 118 8.39 8.15 -4.48
C LEU A 118 8.51 9.53 -5.16
N SER A 119 8.14 10.61 -4.46
CA SER A 119 8.34 11.98 -4.97
C SER A 119 9.80 12.34 -5.12
N SER A 120 10.66 11.86 -4.22
CA SER A 120 12.13 12.03 -4.32
C SER A 120 12.68 11.32 -5.56
N ILE A 121 12.17 10.13 -5.88
CA ILE A 121 12.53 9.40 -7.12
C ILE A 121 12.08 10.19 -8.35
N TYR A 122 10.82 10.62 -8.41
CA TYR A 122 10.31 11.39 -9.54
C TYR A 122 11.05 12.72 -9.73
N GLN A 123 11.38 13.42 -8.65
CA GLN A 123 12.17 14.65 -8.72
C GLN A 123 13.56 14.42 -9.30
N LYS A 124 14.25 13.35 -8.87
CA LYS A 124 15.56 12.95 -9.44
C LYS A 124 15.49 12.64 -10.94
N GLN A 125 14.34 12.17 -11.42
CA GLN A 125 14.07 11.90 -12.83
C GLN A 125 13.55 13.13 -13.61
N GLY A 126 13.32 14.27 -12.94
CA GLY A 126 12.71 15.45 -13.54
C GLY A 126 11.22 15.32 -13.85
N ASN A 127 10.54 14.31 -13.28
CA ASN A 127 9.14 14.00 -13.58
C ASN A 127 8.15 14.65 -12.59
N TYR A 128 8.03 15.97 -12.65
CA TYR A 128 7.14 16.73 -11.76
C TYR A 128 5.64 16.47 -12.02
N SER A 129 5.27 16.04 -13.23
CA SER A 129 3.88 15.64 -13.54
C SER A 129 3.43 14.49 -12.64
N LYS A 130 4.29 13.49 -12.43
CA LYS A 130 4.01 12.35 -11.55
C LYS A 130 3.85 12.76 -10.09
N ILE A 131 4.51 13.83 -9.64
CA ILE A 131 4.32 14.36 -8.28
C ILE A 131 2.93 15.00 -8.14
N ASN A 132 2.44 15.68 -9.18
CA ASN A 132 1.06 16.21 -9.19
C ASN A 132 0.03 15.07 -9.22
N GLU A 133 0.25 14.03 -10.02
CA GLU A 133 -0.58 12.81 -10.00
C GLU A 133 -0.61 12.16 -8.60
N LEU A 134 0.52 12.14 -7.88
CA LEU A 134 0.55 11.65 -6.49
C LEU A 134 -0.28 12.52 -5.54
N LYS A 135 -0.26 13.85 -5.70
CA LYS A 135 -1.09 14.77 -4.90
C LYS A 135 -2.58 14.50 -5.13
N GLU A 136 -2.98 14.32 -6.39
CA GLU A 136 -4.35 13.97 -6.76
C GLU A 136 -4.76 12.63 -6.16
N GLN A 137 -3.91 11.61 -6.27
CA GLN A 137 -4.18 10.28 -5.69
C GLN A 137 -4.28 10.35 -4.16
N ALA A 138 -3.37 11.05 -3.49
CA ALA A 138 -3.38 11.24 -2.04
C ALA A 138 -4.66 11.96 -1.56
N ALA A 139 -5.17 12.93 -2.33
CA ALA A 139 -6.42 13.63 -2.00
C ALA A 139 -7.64 12.69 -1.98
N THR A 140 -7.60 11.57 -2.72
CA THR A 140 -8.69 10.57 -2.74
C THR A 140 -8.68 9.60 -1.56
N LEU A 141 -7.64 9.57 -0.73
CA LEU A 141 -7.54 8.59 0.37
C LEU A 141 -8.64 8.78 1.41
N ASN A 142 -9.22 7.71 1.94
CA ASN A 142 -10.12 7.80 3.09
C ASN A 142 -9.34 7.54 4.38
N THR A 143 -8.51 8.50 4.81
CA THR A 143 -7.60 8.31 5.96
C THR A 143 -7.35 9.61 6.71
N LEU A 144 -7.09 9.50 8.02
CA LEU A 144 -6.63 10.59 8.87
C LEU A 144 -5.25 11.12 8.46
N MET A 145 -4.46 10.31 7.73
CA MET A 145 -3.12 10.68 7.28
C MET A 145 -3.12 11.61 6.07
N LYS A 146 -4.26 11.82 5.41
CA LYS A 146 -4.37 12.56 4.14
C LYS A 146 -3.69 13.92 4.19
N ASP A 147 -4.06 14.75 5.16
CA ASP A 147 -3.54 16.11 5.26
C ASP A 147 -2.03 16.13 5.52
N SER A 148 -1.53 15.18 6.32
CA SER A 148 -0.10 15.02 6.54
C SER A 148 0.63 14.60 5.26
N ILE A 149 0.06 13.69 4.47
CA ILE A 149 0.65 13.24 3.20
C ILE A 149 0.69 14.41 2.21
N LEU A 150 -0.42 15.12 2.03
CA LEU A 150 -0.51 16.27 1.13
C LEU A 150 0.46 17.38 1.54
N LYS A 151 0.58 17.65 2.85
CA LYS A 151 1.55 18.60 3.38
C LYS A 151 2.99 18.21 3.04
N SER A 152 3.34 16.93 3.18
CA SER A 152 4.66 16.42 2.79
C SER A 152 4.90 16.54 1.28
N LEU A 153 3.89 16.22 0.45
CA LEU A 153 4.00 16.33 -1.01
C LEU A 153 4.16 17.78 -1.49
N ASN A 154 3.64 18.77 -0.76
CA ASN A 154 3.81 20.19 -1.10
C ASN A 154 5.23 20.73 -0.88
N GLN A 155 6.15 19.92 -0.34
CA GLN A 155 7.56 20.25 -0.22
C GLN A 155 8.37 19.90 -1.49
N PHE A 156 7.75 19.20 -2.45
CA PHE A 156 8.29 18.84 -3.75
C PHE A 156 7.62 19.65 -4.87
#